data_AF-A0A5C7SHL9-F1
#
_entry.id   AF-A0A5C7SHL9-F1
#
_cell.length_a   1.000
_cell.length_b   1.000
_cell.length_c   1.000
_cell.angle_alpha   90.00
_cell.angle_beta   90.00
_cell.angle_gamma   90.00
#
_symmetry.space_group_name_H-M   'P 1'
#
loop_
_entity.id
_entity.type
_entity.pdbx_description
1 polymer ?
#
loop_
_entity_poly.entity_id
_entity_poly.type
_entity_poly.pdbx_seq_one_letter_code
_entity_poly.pdbx_strand_id
1 'polypeptide(L)' 'MSSATDFDPKPRRSSVAVDVGGVIVGGGAPVVVQSMTNTDTADIDSTVAQVAAIYKAGSEL' A
#
# COMPACT_ATOMS: atom_id res chain seq x y z
N MET A 1 14.69 0.03 30.32
CA MET A 1 14.75 1.36 29.68
C MET A 1 14.96 1.12 28.20
N SER A 2 13.98 1.45 27.35
CA SER A 2 14.11 1.34 25.89
C SER A 2 15.12 2.39 25.41
N SER A 3 16.03 1.98 24.53
CA SER A 3 17.09 2.81 23.96
C SER A 3 16.50 3.69 22.84
N ALA A 4 17.07 4.86 22.59
CA ALA A 4 16.66 5.74 21.48
C ALA A 4 16.65 5.01 20.11
N THR A 5 17.49 3.98 19.96
CA THR A 5 17.62 3.15 18.75
C THR A 5 16.47 2.17 18.51
N ASP A 6 15.57 1.96 19.49
CA ASP A 6 14.46 1.01 19.33
C ASP A 6 13.42 1.46 18.29
N PHE A 7 13.40 2.76 17.99
CA PHE A 7 12.48 3.41 17.05
C PHE A 7 13.09 3.76 15.69
N ASP A 8 14.38 3.45 15.49
CA ASP A 8 15.03 3.69 14.20
C ASP A 8 14.40 2.84 13.09
N PRO A 9 14.36 3.32 11.84
CA PRO A 9 13.89 2.54 10.71
C PRO A 9 14.67 1.22 10.59
N LYS A 10 13.96 0.10 10.76
CA LYS A 10 14.53 -1.24 10.63
C LYS A 10 14.49 -1.69 9.17
N PRO A 11 15.45 -2.52 8.74
CA PRO A 11 15.38 -3.14 7.41
C PRO A 11 14.08 -3.96 7.28
N ARG A 12 13.50 -3.99 6.07
CA ARG A 12 12.30 -4.80 5.82
C ARG A 12 12.60 -6.28 6.09
N ARG A 13 11.62 -6.95 6.71
CA ARG A 13 11.67 -8.39 6.96
C ARG A 13 11.71 -9.17 5.64
N SER A 14 12.55 -10.21 5.56
CA SER A 14 12.49 -11.18 4.46
C SER A 14 11.13 -11.91 4.45
N SER A 15 10.49 -11.93 3.28
CA SER A 15 9.19 -12.55 3.06
C SER A 15 9.14 -13.21 1.68
N VAL A 16 8.19 -14.13 1.49
CA VAL A 16 7.84 -14.64 0.16
C VAL A 16 7.27 -13.50 -0.69
N ALA A 17 7.55 -13.51 -1.99
CA ALA A 17 6.95 -12.60 -2.95
C ALA A 17 5.54 -13.06 -3.32
N VAL A 18 4.59 -12.13 -3.40
CA VAL A 18 3.21 -12.39 -3.82
C VAL A 18 2.85 -11.43 -4.94
N ASP A 19 2.25 -11.95 -6.00
CA ASP A 19 1.70 -11.15 -7.10
C ASP A 19 0.25 -10.76 -6.78
N VAL A 20 -0.01 -9.46 -6.74
CA VAL A 20 -1.35 -8.87 -6.59
C VAL A 20 -1.69 -8.11 -7.87
N GLY A 21 -2.30 -8.80 -8.82
CA GLY A 21 -2.77 -8.18 -10.07
C GLY A 21 -1.68 -7.55 -10.93
N GLY A 22 -0.45 -8.10 -10.91
CA GLY A 22 0.73 -7.59 -11.60
C GLY A 22 1.69 -6.80 -10.70
N VAL A 23 1.32 -6.54 -9.44
CA VAL A 23 2.15 -5.81 -8.46
C VAL A 23 2.80 -6.81 -7.50
N ILE A 24 4.13 -6.84 -7.45
CA ILE A 24 4.88 -7.76 -6.57
C ILE A 24 5.03 -7.15 -5.18
N VAL A 25 4.50 -7.85 -4.16
CA VAL A 25 4.60 -7.47 -2.75
C VAL A 25 5.53 -8.45 -2.01
N GLY A 26 6.53 -7.91 -1.30
CA GLY A 26 7.48 -8.72 -0.54
C GLY A 26 8.63 -9.24 -1.40
N GLY A 27 9.39 -10.24 -0.92
CA GLY A 27 10.47 -10.86 -1.69
C GLY A 27 11.63 -9.95 -2.07
N GLY A 28 11.78 -8.81 -1.41
CA GLY A 28 12.78 -7.79 -1.75
C GLY A 28 12.31 -6.74 -2.78
N ALA A 29 11.07 -6.83 -3.27
CA ALA A 29 10.47 -5.75 -4.05
C ALA A 29 10.34 -4.45 -3.20
N PRO A 30 10.28 -3.27 -3.84
CA PRO A 30 10.05 -1.99 -3.14
C PRO A 30 8.82 -2.02 -2.23
N VAL A 31 8.77 -1.10 -1.25
CA VAL A 31 7.55 -0.90 -0.46
C VAL A 31 6.50 -0.31 -1.39
N VAL A 32 5.36 -0.98 -1.45
CA VAL A 32 4.24 -0.56 -2.30
C VAL A 32 3.30 0.36 -1.49
N VAL A 33 2.85 1.45 -2.11
CA VAL A 33 1.92 2.43 -1.54
C VAL A 33 0.49 1.98 -1.84
N GLN A 34 -0.31 1.79 -0.79
CA GLN A 34 -1.72 1.41 -0.88
C GLN A 34 -2.60 2.50 -0.28
N SER A 35 -3.80 2.62 -0.81
CA SER A 35 -4.86 3.50 -0.30
C SER A 35 -6.16 2.73 -0.16
N MET A 36 -7.20 3.39 0.35
CA MET A 36 -8.52 2.80 0.51
C MET A 36 -9.58 3.86 0.19
N THR A 37 -10.63 3.45 -0.53
CA THR A 37 -11.80 4.30 -0.74
C THR A 37 -12.55 4.51 0.58
N ASN A 38 -13.20 5.65 0.73
CA ASN A 38 -14.08 5.95 1.87
C ASN A 38 -15.50 6.33 1.44
N THR A 39 -15.82 6.17 0.15
CA THR A 39 -17.16 6.26 -0.41
C THR A 39 -17.99 5.05 0.02
N ASP A 40 -19.32 5.17 -0.06
CA ASP A 40 -20.17 3.99 -0.02
C ASP A 40 -19.85 3.12 -1.23
N THR A 41 -19.41 1.88 -1.01
CA THR A 41 -19.01 0.98 -2.10
C THR A 41 -20.17 0.65 -3.04
N ALA A 42 -21.42 0.76 -2.57
CA ALA A 42 -22.60 0.60 -3.42
C ALA A 42 -22.80 1.79 -4.40
N ASP A 43 -22.21 2.96 -4.11
CA ASP A 43 -22.16 4.09 -5.02
C ASP A 43 -20.98 3.92 -5.99
N ILE A 44 -21.30 3.37 -7.16
CA ILE A 44 -20.35 3.05 -8.22
C ILE A 44 -19.61 4.30 -8.70
N ASP A 45 -20.33 5.38 -9.00
CA ASP A 45 -19.77 6.56 -9.63
C ASP A 45 -18.77 7.26 -8.70
N SER A 46 -19.15 7.42 -7.43
CA SER A 46 -18.31 8.02 -6.40
C SER A 46 -17.06 7.18 -6.14
N THR A 47 -17.23 5.85 -6.04
CA THR A 47 -16.12 4.92 -5.78
C THR A 47 -15.13 4.89 -6.94
N VAL A 48 -15.60 4.83 -8.20
CA VAL A 48 -14.74 4.86 -9.39
C VAL A 48 -13.99 6.19 -9.49
N ALA A 49 -14.67 7.31 -9.23
CA ALA A 49 -14.02 8.63 -9.24
C ALA A 49 -12.90 8.71 -8.19
N GLN A 50 -13.13 8.16 -6.99
CA GLN A 50 -12.11 8.13 -5.94
C GLN A 50 -10.94 7.21 -6.29
N VAL A 51 -11.19 6.01 -6.83
CA VAL A 51 -10.13 5.09 -7.28
C VAL A 51 -9.21 5.78 -8.31
N ALA A 52 -9.79 6.47 -9.28
CA ALA A 52 -9.01 7.23 -10.27
C ALA A 52 -8.19 8.36 -9.61
N ALA A 53 -8.71 9.00 -8.57
CA ALA A 53 -8.00 10.06 -7.85
C ALA A 53 -6.82 9.53 -7.03
N ILE A 54 -7.00 8.44 -6.26
CA ILE A 54 -5.93 7.85 -5.45
C ILE A 54 -4.85 7.21 -6.32
N TYR A 55 -5.21 6.61 -7.47
CA TYR A 55 -4.23 6.15 -8.45
C TYR A 55 -3.35 7.29 -8.97
N LYS A 56 -3.97 8.41 -9.37
CA LYS A 56 -3.23 9.62 -9.80
C LYS A 56 -2.35 10.21 -8.70
N ALA A 57 -2.73 10.03 -7.43
CA ALA A 57 -1.93 10.45 -6.29
C ALA A 57 -0.75 9.51 -5.98
N GLY A 58 -0.67 8.34 -6.64
CA GLY A 58 0.41 7.37 -6.48
C GLY A 58 0.05 6.11 -5.70
N SER A 59 -1.23 5.81 -5.49
CA SER A 59 -1.64 4.47 -5.02
C SER A 59 -1.32 3.44 -6.09
N GLU A 60 -0.61 2.38 -5.71
CA GLU A 60 -0.17 1.33 -6.61
C GLU A 60 -1.12 0.13 -6.62
N LEU A 61 -2.03 0.07 -5.64
CA LEU A 61 -3.20 -0.80 -5.57
C LEU A 61 -4.26 -0.27 -4.60
#